data_AF-A0A7Z9UBN6-F1
#
_entry.id   AF-A0A7Z9UBN6-F1
#
_cell.length_a   1.000
_cell.length_b   1.000
_cell.length_c   1.000
_cell.angle_alpha   90.00
_cell.angle_beta   90.00
_cell.angle_gamma   90.00
#
_symmetry.space_group_name_H-M   'P 1'
#
loop_
_entity.id
_entity.type
_entity.pdbx_description
1 polymer ?
#
loop_
_entity_poly.entity_id
_entity_poly.type
_entity_poly.pdbx_seq_one_letter_code
_entity_poly.pdbx_strand_id
1 'polypeptide(L)'
;MQKSSEFIDWLKQQESEGKIESEGRFTISQDKAWDKLAAFQLPFPEAWVVKLVQAGVAHPQAGLNVRQTSEETAFLFTGVADWTRNSVEQAVHSHRAEDRRDFGHLAVALRALFQIQDQPFSIQYPDGQHVGWNGTEFLDLQGTEALPTEESLVVRVAHFPVGQSRSIFSLGNSEAAQKRAAIALALTEHCHYCPQVITLDRRPLNGYLFDSVFGMTDKSSPLAVFQLPADPLLESLDIEASNQLFTTDFGTHQVSLATTLQEDAPLQSSSGLNLISLFFRKRLVRSDIGVIEPVDRRSQFIWVADGVVVQREPMPIKNAVGIGIVLSADGLETDLTGLQPRDSQEKLARKRAAFEVAKCQLLELEKSLHGRGVEVTHTLQSPIKKGLIGAFLCVVFPIFGFGYLTRLGFQYKNSNEKMKELDRVYDQELRNLCMEIARLDLA
;
A
#
# COMPACT_ATOMS: atom_id res chain seq x y z
N MET A 1 17.86 21.19 11.67
CA MET A 1 18.89 20.27 11.13
C MET A 1 18.62 18.91 11.74
N GLN A 2 18.26 17.92 10.93
CA GLN A 2 18.18 16.53 11.38
C GLN A 2 19.61 16.02 11.51
N LYS A 3 19.98 15.41 12.64
CA LYS A 3 21.30 14.82 12.85
C LYS A 3 21.49 13.71 11.79
N SER A 4 22.63 13.72 11.10
CA SER A 4 23.04 12.65 10.17
C SER A 4 23.11 11.32 10.94
N SER A 5 22.72 10.21 10.32
CA SER A 5 22.85 8.89 10.95
C SER A 5 24.31 8.41 10.87
N GLU A 6 24.72 7.60 11.82
CA GLU A 6 26.08 7.04 11.88
C GLU A 6 26.43 6.24 10.60
N PHE A 7 25.47 5.49 10.07
CA PHE A 7 25.62 4.76 8.81
C PHE A 7 25.95 5.69 7.64
N ILE A 8 25.28 6.84 7.54
CA ILE A 8 25.53 7.83 6.48
C ILE A 8 26.88 8.52 6.68
N ASP A 9 27.26 8.79 7.92
CA ASP A 9 28.57 9.37 8.23
C ASP A 9 29.71 8.39 7.91
N TRP A 10 29.52 7.10 8.18
CA TRP A 10 30.44 6.04 7.76
C TRP A 10 30.56 5.94 6.24
N LEU A 11 29.45 5.99 5.49
CA LEU A 11 29.51 5.98 4.02
C LEU A 11 30.33 7.15 3.45
N LYS A 12 30.20 8.34 4.05
CA LYS A 12 31.01 9.51 3.69
C LYS A 12 32.49 9.33 4.05
N GLN A 13 32.78 8.68 5.17
CA GLN A 13 34.15 8.37 5.58
C GLN A 13 34.81 7.41 4.58
N GLN A 14 34.13 6.31 4.22
CA GLN A 14 34.61 5.34 3.23
C GLN A 14 34.91 5.98 1.86
N GLU A 15 34.11 6.96 1.44
CA GLU A 15 34.38 7.74 0.23
C GLU A 15 35.66 8.59 0.35
N SER A 16 35.85 9.25 1.50
CA SER A 16 37.01 10.11 1.74
C SER A 16 38.33 9.35 1.97
N GLU A 17 38.25 8.12 2.46
CA GLU A 17 39.40 7.25 2.73
C GLU A 17 39.91 6.50 1.49
N GLY A 18 39.23 6.62 0.35
CA GLY A 18 39.77 6.30 -0.98
C GLY A 18 40.71 5.10 -1.03
N LYS A 19 40.18 3.88 -0.88
CA LYS A 19 40.88 2.60 -1.13
C LYS A 19 42.19 2.42 -0.33
N ILE A 20 42.09 1.96 0.92
CA ILE A 20 43.20 1.29 1.60
C ILE A 20 42.70 -0.03 2.22
N GLU A 21 43.39 -1.12 1.87
CA GLU A 21 43.05 -2.49 2.20
C GLU A 21 43.20 -2.88 3.68
N SER A 22 42.24 -3.70 4.11
CA SER A 22 42.38 -4.93 4.90
C SER A 22 42.90 -4.84 6.35
N GLU A 23 42.02 -5.16 7.30
CA GLU A 23 42.12 -6.44 8.05
C GLU A 23 40.83 -6.72 8.84
N GLY A 24 40.06 -7.69 8.34
CA GLY A 24 38.77 -8.12 8.86
C GLY A 24 37.96 -8.86 7.79
N ARG A 25 38.61 -9.72 6.98
CA ARG A 25 37.98 -10.36 5.83
C ARG A 25 36.90 -11.34 6.28
N PHE A 26 35.63 -11.00 6.01
CA PHE A 26 34.58 -11.99 5.81
C PHE A 26 34.93 -12.74 4.51
N THR A 27 35.72 -13.81 4.60
CA THR A 27 36.14 -14.58 3.43
C THR A 27 34.95 -15.43 2.97
N ILE A 28 34.11 -14.85 2.11
CA ILE A 28 33.09 -15.57 1.37
C ILE A 28 33.81 -16.45 0.35
N SER A 29 34.34 -17.59 0.77
CA SER A 29 34.58 -18.70 -0.17
C SER A 29 33.23 -19.35 -0.50
N GLN A 30 32.39 -18.61 -1.22
CA GLN A 30 30.98 -18.96 -1.48
C GLN A 30 30.50 -18.43 -2.85
N ASP A 31 31.40 -17.95 -3.72
CA ASP A 31 31.08 -17.42 -5.07
C ASP A 31 30.17 -18.35 -5.88
N LYS A 32 30.32 -19.67 -5.73
CA LYS A 32 29.47 -20.67 -6.41
C LYS A 32 28.06 -20.84 -5.82
N ALA A 33 27.81 -20.40 -4.59
CA ALA A 33 26.48 -20.38 -3.98
C ALA A 33 25.69 -19.17 -4.50
N TRP A 34 26.35 -18.02 -4.66
CA TRP A 34 25.76 -16.77 -5.12
C TRP A 34 25.35 -16.81 -6.60
N ASP A 35 26.15 -17.45 -7.46
CA ASP A 35 25.82 -17.66 -8.88
C ASP A 35 24.52 -18.46 -9.09
N LYS A 36 24.15 -19.32 -8.13
CA LYS A 36 22.87 -20.05 -8.15
C LYS A 36 21.73 -19.27 -7.50
N LEU A 37 22.05 -18.38 -6.55
CA LEU A 37 21.08 -17.46 -5.96
C LEU A 37 20.64 -16.37 -6.95
N ALA A 38 21.42 -16.11 -8.01
CA ALA A 38 21.03 -15.30 -9.17
C ALA A 38 19.79 -15.84 -9.92
N ALA A 39 19.36 -17.07 -9.64
CA ALA A 39 18.09 -17.62 -10.14
C ALA A 39 16.85 -17.08 -9.41
N PHE A 40 17.00 -16.44 -8.25
CA PHE A 40 15.90 -15.79 -7.51
C PHE A 40 15.70 -14.36 -8.02
N GLN A 41 15.07 -14.22 -9.18
CA GLN A 41 14.59 -12.90 -9.60
C GLN A 41 13.33 -12.58 -8.82
N LEU A 42 13.44 -11.63 -7.89
CA LEU A 42 12.27 -11.00 -7.30
C LEU A 42 11.39 -10.38 -8.40
N PRO A 43 10.06 -10.33 -8.21
CA PRO A 43 9.13 -9.89 -9.25
C PRO A 43 9.29 -8.40 -9.65
N PHE A 44 9.93 -7.60 -8.80
CA PHE A 44 10.27 -6.19 -9.06
C PHE A 44 11.46 -5.76 -8.18
N PRO A 45 12.17 -4.67 -8.53
CA PRO A 45 13.44 -4.32 -7.87
C PRO A 45 13.32 -4.02 -6.37
N GLU A 46 12.21 -3.42 -5.93
CA GLU A 46 11.95 -3.08 -4.52
C GLU A 46 11.24 -4.19 -3.73
N ALA A 47 11.05 -5.39 -4.28
CA ALA A 47 10.33 -6.48 -3.59
C ALA A 47 11.02 -6.96 -2.30
N TRP A 48 12.30 -6.65 -2.10
CA TRP A 48 12.99 -6.85 -0.83
C TRP A 48 12.35 -6.04 0.31
N VAL A 49 11.76 -4.87 0.02
CA VAL A 49 11.00 -4.05 0.98
C VAL A 49 9.82 -4.85 1.51
N VAL A 50 9.07 -5.47 0.60
CA VAL A 50 7.90 -6.29 0.92
C VAL A 50 8.34 -7.48 1.77
N LYS A 51 9.47 -8.11 1.45
CA LYS A 51 10.02 -9.23 2.23
C LYS A 51 10.47 -8.84 3.63
N LEU A 52 11.06 -7.66 3.82
CA LEU A 52 11.36 -7.15 5.17
C LEU A 52 10.09 -6.98 6.00
N VAL A 53 9.02 -6.47 5.41
CA VAL A 53 7.73 -6.35 6.09
C VAL A 53 7.15 -7.73 6.44
N GLN A 54 7.15 -8.67 5.50
CA GLN A 54 6.69 -10.05 5.76
C GLN A 54 7.49 -10.71 6.89
N ALA A 55 8.81 -10.51 6.95
CA ALA A 55 9.64 -11.04 8.02
C ALA A 55 9.21 -10.52 9.40
N GLY A 56 8.91 -9.22 9.50
CA GLY A 56 8.40 -8.61 10.72
C GLY A 56 7.02 -9.12 11.11
N VAL A 57 6.11 -9.28 10.16
CA VAL A 57 4.74 -9.78 10.43
C VAL A 57 4.74 -11.26 10.81
N ALA A 58 5.56 -12.08 10.15
CA ALA A 58 5.66 -13.51 10.43
C ALA A 58 6.30 -13.81 11.80
N HIS A 59 7.02 -12.86 12.39
CA HIS A 59 7.62 -13.02 13.72
C HIS A 59 6.58 -12.74 14.82
N PRO A 60 6.24 -13.70 15.70
CA PRO A 60 5.08 -13.60 16.60
C PRO A 60 5.11 -12.44 17.61
N GLN A 61 6.30 -11.96 17.96
CA GLN A 61 6.51 -10.91 18.96
C GLN A 61 7.05 -9.61 18.36
N ALA A 62 7.29 -9.59 17.04
CA ALA A 62 7.96 -8.44 16.46
C ALA A 62 7.02 -7.24 16.38
N GLY A 63 7.56 -6.06 16.68
CA GLY A 63 7.02 -4.79 16.22
C GLY A 63 7.87 -4.28 15.07
N LEU A 64 7.24 -3.73 14.02
CA LEU A 64 7.93 -3.12 12.88
C LEU A 64 7.64 -1.63 12.81
N ASN A 65 8.69 -0.81 12.80
CA ASN A 65 8.62 0.60 12.44
C ASN A 65 9.50 0.88 11.22
N VAL A 66 8.92 1.52 10.20
CA VAL A 66 9.67 2.01 9.05
C VAL A 66 9.87 3.51 9.19
N ARG A 67 11.08 3.98 8.90
CA ARG A 67 11.41 5.41 8.89
C ARG A 67 12.18 5.74 7.63
N GLN A 68 11.61 6.62 6.82
CA GLN A 68 12.28 7.15 5.64
C GLN A 68 12.81 8.57 5.92
N THR A 69 13.94 8.90 5.32
CA THR A 69 14.54 10.24 5.33
C THR A 69 14.90 10.63 3.90
N SER A 70 15.56 11.77 3.70
CA SER A 70 16.06 12.10 2.37
C SER A 70 17.20 11.18 1.90
N GLU A 71 17.93 10.54 2.81
CA GLU A 71 19.19 9.83 2.55
C GLU A 71 19.12 8.32 2.76
N GLU A 72 18.25 7.84 3.64
CA GLU A 72 18.09 6.41 3.96
C GLU A 72 16.63 6.05 4.27
N THR A 73 16.32 4.75 4.13
CA THR A 73 15.14 4.11 4.73
C THR A 73 15.62 3.09 5.77
N ALA A 74 15.02 3.12 6.95
CA ALA A 74 15.33 2.22 8.06
C ALA A 74 14.10 1.38 8.44
N PHE A 75 14.32 0.09 8.62
CA PHE A 75 13.35 -0.88 9.13
C PHE A 75 13.82 -1.29 10.53
N LEU A 76 13.08 -0.87 11.55
CA LEU A 76 13.33 -1.17 12.96
C LEU A 76 12.37 -2.28 13.39
N PHE A 77 12.94 -3.42 13.75
CA PHE A 77 12.25 -4.55 14.34
C PHE A 77 12.52 -4.59 15.84
N THR A 78 11.49 -4.66 16.67
CA THR A 78 11.60 -4.74 18.14
C THR A 78 11.03 -6.07 18.65
N GLY A 79 11.56 -6.63 19.74
CA GLY A 79 11.10 -7.92 20.26
C GLY A 79 11.61 -9.10 19.43
N VAL A 80 12.82 -8.95 18.87
CA VAL A 80 13.47 -9.91 17.96
C VAL A 80 14.86 -10.30 18.48
N ALA A 81 14.99 -10.55 19.79
CA ALA A 81 16.26 -10.85 20.46
C ALA A 81 17.00 -12.06 19.84
N ASP A 82 16.25 -12.97 19.23
CA ASP A 82 16.71 -14.20 18.59
C ASP A 82 17.23 -14.00 17.16
N TRP A 83 17.02 -12.82 16.56
CA TRP A 83 17.63 -12.40 15.29
C TRP A 83 19.08 -11.94 15.48
N THR A 84 19.90 -12.80 16.09
CA THR A 84 21.34 -12.60 16.27
C THR A 84 22.10 -12.60 14.94
N ARG A 85 23.32 -12.06 14.91
CA ARG A 85 24.18 -12.11 13.72
C ARG A 85 24.32 -13.52 13.16
N ASN A 86 24.62 -14.50 14.02
CA ASN A 86 24.83 -15.88 13.60
C ASN A 86 23.56 -16.52 13.00
N SER A 87 22.38 -16.31 13.62
CA SER A 87 21.13 -16.86 13.10
C SER A 87 20.74 -16.23 11.76
N VAL A 88 20.90 -14.90 11.62
CA VAL A 88 20.65 -14.19 10.35
C VAL A 88 21.62 -14.63 9.25
N GLU A 89 22.92 -14.74 9.55
CA GLU A 89 23.93 -15.23 8.59
C GLU A 89 23.64 -16.67 8.16
N GLN A 90 23.36 -17.56 9.12
CA GLN A 90 22.96 -18.93 8.84
C GLN A 90 21.73 -18.97 7.92
N ALA A 91 20.75 -18.09 8.16
CA ALA A 91 19.54 -18.03 7.35
C ALA A 91 19.80 -17.53 5.93
N VAL A 92 20.63 -16.50 5.78
CA VAL A 92 21.07 -16.01 4.46
C VAL A 92 21.79 -17.12 3.68
N HIS A 93 22.50 -18.04 4.33
CA HIS A 93 23.21 -19.15 3.67
C HIS A 93 22.38 -20.44 3.50
N SER A 94 21.25 -20.58 4.20
CA SER A 94 20.46 -21.80 4.19
C SER A 94 19.68 -21.96 2.86
N HIS A 95 19.72 -23.15 2.26
CA HIS A 95 19.03 -23.42 0.99
C HIS A 95 17.64 -24.04 1.17
N ARG A 96 17.23 -24.28 2.41
CA ARG A 96 15.96 -24.91 2.75
C ARG A 96 14.95 -23.82 3.07
N ALA A 97 13.68 -24.07 2.74
CA ALA A 97 12.59 -23.37 3.42
C ALA A 97 12.83 -23.60 4.91
N GLU A 98 13.16 -22.53 5.62
CA GLU A 98 13.43 -22.65 7.04
C GLU A 98 12.14 -23.03 7.73
N ASP A 99 12.23 -23.85 8.79
CA ASP A 99 11.08 -24.16 9.64
C ASP A 99 10.44 -22.87 10.22
N ARG A 100 11.18 -21.77 10.14
CA ARG A 100 10.83 -20.41 10.53
C ARG A 100 10.54 -19.52 9.33
N ARG A 101 9.25 -19.23 9.11
CA ARG A 101 8.77 -18.37 8.01
C ARG A 101 9.43 -16.99 8.02
N ASP A 102 9.57 -16.40 9.19
CA ASP A 102 10.15 -15.07 9.42
C ASP A 102 11.59 -14.96 8.90
N PHE A 103 12.45 -15.92 9.23
CA PHE A 103 13.81 -15.96 8.69
C PHE A 103 13.83 -16.25 7.18
N GLY A 104 12.89 -17.07 6.68
CA GLY A 104 12.72 -17.29 5.24
C GLY A 104 12.51 -15.97 4.47
N HIS A 105 11.62 -15.10 4.96
CA HIS A 105 11.41 -13.77 4.37
C HIS A 105 12.63 -12.86 4.52
N LEU A 106 13.23 -12.81 5.72
CA LEU A 106 14.41 -11.99 5.99
C LEU A 106 15.59 -12.37 5.10
N ALA A 107 15.87 -13.68 4.97
CA ALA A 107 16.94 -14.19 4.14
C ALA A 107 16.74 -13.83 2.67
N VAL A 108 15.51 -13.94 2.14
CA VAL A 108 15.20 -13.51 0.75
C VAL A 108 15.44 -12.01 0.58
N ALA A 109 15.01 -11.18 1.54
CA ALA A 109 15.23 -9.74 1.48
C ALA A 109 16.73 -9.37 1.47
N LEU A 110 17.51 -9.95 2.38
CA LEU A 110 18.93 -9.67 2.50
C LEU A 110 19.71 -10.18 1.27
N ARG A 111 19.39 -11.37 0.76
CA ARG A 111 19.95 -11.89 -0.50
C ARG A 111 19.70 -10.96 -1.67
N ALA A 112 18.50 -10.42 -1.78
CA ALA A 112 18.19 -9.45 -2.82
C ALA A 112 18.97 -8.15 -2.66
N LEU A 113 19.11 -7.64 -1.43
CA LEU A 113 19.95 -6.46 -1.16
C LEU A 113 21.43 -6.69 -1.54
N PHE A 114 21.98 -7.89 -1.27
CA PHE A 114 23.35 -8.24 -1.68
C PHE A 114 23.55 -8.25 -3.20
N GLN A 115 22.51 -8.58 -3.97
CA GLN A 115 22.58 -8.63 -5.43
C GLN A 115 22.49 -7.24 -6.09
N ILE A 116 21.96 -6.24 -5.39
CA ILE A 116 21.88 -4.88 -5.94
C ILE A 116 23.29 -4.28 -5.87
N GLN A 117 23.96 -4.29 -7.02
CA GLN A 117 25.29 -3.71 -7.18
C GLN A 117 25.28 -2.24 -6.73
N ASP A 118 26.32 -1.85 -5.98
CA ASP A 118 26.54 -0.51 -5.46
C ASP A 118 25.49 0.02 -4.46
N GLN A 119 24.54 -0.79 -3.99
CA GLN A 119 23.56 -0.39 -2.97
C GLN A 119 24.09 -0.63 -1.56
N PRO A 120 24.50 0.41 -0.82
CA PRO A 120 24.93 0.21 0.54
C PRO A 120 23.74 0.04 1.47
N PHE A 121 23.93 -0.81 2.47
CA PHE A 121 23.01 -0.98 3.57
C PHE A 121 23.77 -1.40 4.84
N SER A 122 23.14 -1.29 6.00
CA SER A 122 23.69 -1.78 7.26
C SER A 122 22.68 -2.58 8.04
N ILE A 123 23.16 -3.53 8.85
CA ILE A 123 22.37 -4.29 9.81
C ILE A 123 22.94 -4.04 11.20
N GLN A 124 22.12 -3.51 12.10
CA GLN A 124 22.39 -3.46 13.53
C GLN A 124 21.60 -4.60 14.19
N TYR A 125 22.30 -5.46 14.92
CA TYR A 125 21.75 -6.64 15.58
C TYR A 125 21.32 -6.34 17.03
N PRO A 126 20.47 -7.20 17.63
CA PRO A 126 20.00 -7.03 19.00
C PRO A 126 21.10 -6.98 20.08
N ASP A 127 22.25 -7.62 19.82
CA ASP A 127 23.41 -7.64 20.70
C ASP A 127 24.32 -6.39 20.55
N GLY A 128 23.91 -5.44 19.72
CA GLY A 128 24.63 -4.20 19.45
C GLY A 128 25.68 -4.29 18.36
N GLN A 129 25.92 -5.48 17.79
CA GLN A 129 26.81 -5.60 16.64
C GLN A 129 26.23 -4.84 15.45
N HIS A 130 27.05 -4.05 14.76
CA HIS A 130 26.61 -3.25 13.61
C HIS A 130 27.56 -3.51 12.45
N VAL A 131 27.01 -3.96 11.32
CA VAL A 131 27.76 -4.26 10.10
C VAL A 131 27.21 -3.48 8.92
N GLY A 132 28.09 -2.97 8.08
CA GLY A 132 27.77 -2.24 6.85
C GLY A 132 28.21 -3.02 5.63
N TRP A 133 27.31 -3.19 4.66
CA TRP A 133 27.62 -3.66 3.31
C TRP A 133 27.91 -2.45 2.43
N ASN A 134 29.12 -2.37 1.88
CA ASN A 134 29.54 -1.29 0.98
C ASN A 134 29.36 -1.62 -0.52
N GLY A 135 28.57 -2.65 -0.85
CA GLY A 135 28.44 -3.15 -2.21
C GLY A 135 29.43 -4.26 -2.58
N THR A 136 30.49 -4.45 -1.79
CA THR A 136 31.54 -5.45 -2.06
C THR A 136 31.88 -6.34 -0.87
N GLU A 137 31.92 -5.78 0.34
CA GLU A 137 32.25 -6.52 1.56
C GLU A 137 31.46 -5.98 2.76
N PHE A 138 31.45 -6.77 3.83
CA PHE A 138 30.97 -6.35 5.14
C PHE A 138 32.09 -5.74 5.95
N LEU A 139 31.81 -4.59 6.55
CA LEU A 139 32.70 -3.91 7.49
C LEU A 139 31.97 -3.68 8.80
N ASP A 140 32.63 -3.93 9.92
CA ASP A 140 32.07 -3.62 11.24
C ASP A 140 31.99 -2.09 11.38
N LEU A 141 30.80 -1.58 11.65
CA LEU A 141 30.52 -0.19 11.94
C LEU A 141 30.85 0.05 13.41
N GLN A 142 32.00 0.67 13.67
CA GLN A 142 32.32 1.12 15.02
C GLN A 142 31.60 2.43 15.30
N GLY A 143 30.56 2.38 16.12
CA GLY A 143 30.08 3.61 16.72
C GLY A 143 29.02 3.45 17.80
N THR A 144 28.69 4.63 18.32
CA THR A 144 28.11 4.90 19.63
C THR A 144 26.67 5.40 19.53
N GLU A 145 25.96 5.14 18.42
CA GLU A 145 24.52 5.35 18.40
C GLU A 145 23.89 4.62 19.59
N ALA A 146 23.10 5.36 20.37
CA ALA A 146 22.35 4.78 21.47
C ALA A 146 21.59 3.58 20.91
N LEU A 147 21.91 2.39 21.43
CA LEU A 147 21.26 1.15 21.06
C LEU A 147 19.77 1.44 20.95
N PRO A 148 19.13 1.20 19.79
CA PRO A 148 17.69 1.07 19.80
C PRO A 148 17.39 0.02 20.88
N THR A 149 16.36 0.28 21.68
CA THR A 149 15.93 -0.50 22.86
C THR A 149 16.40 -1.95 22.84
N GLU A 150 16.94 -2.44 23.97
CA GLU A 150 17.36 -3.84 24.17
C GLU A 150 16.41 -4.77 23.40
N GLU A 151 16.95 -5.66 22.55
CA GLU A 151 16.20 -6.61 21.69
C GLU A 151 15.64 -6.07 20.35
N SER A 152 16.39 -5.22 19.63
CA SER A 152 15.98 -4.74 18.31
C SER A 152 16.99 -5.01 17.18
N LEU A 153 16.46 -5.31 15.99
CA LEU A 153 17.24 -5.40 14.75
C LEU A 153 16.89 -4.21 13.84
N VAL A 154 17.90 -3.56 13.26
CA VAL A 154 17.70 -2.43 12.35
C VAL A 154 18.38 -2.68 11.01
N VAL A 155 17.60 -2.68 9.94
CA VAL A 155 18.12 -2.67 8.57
C VAL A 155 18.01 -1.26 8.00
N ARG A 156 19.14 -0.64 7.63
CA ARG A 156 19.19 0.68 6.98
C ARG A 156 19.66 0.54 5.55
N VAL A 157 18.97 1.16 4.61
CA VAL A 157 19.32 1.16 3.18
C VAL A 157 19.47 2.60 2.72
N ALA A 158 20.62 2.95 2.16
CA ALA A 158 20.82 4.30 1.64
C ALA A 158 20.04 4.50 0.33
N HIS A 159 19.73 5.75 -0.01
CA HIS A 159 19.07 6.07 -1.29
C HIS A 159 20.05 6.35 -2.43
N PHE A 160 21.35 6.38 -2.15
CA PHE A 160 22.40 6.67 -3.12
C PHE A 160 23.44 5.55 -3.12
N PRO A 161 24.12 5.32 -4.26
CA PRO A 161 25.13 4.28 -4.35
C PRO A 161 26.42 4.68 -3.62
N VAL A 162 27.28 3.70 -3.37
CA VAL A 162 28.60 3.93 -2.76
C VAL A 162 29.45 4.87 -3.64
N GLY A 163 30.11 5.84 -3.02
CA GLY A 163 30.94 6.83 -3.71
C GLY A 163 30.17 7.97 -4.40
N GLN A 164 28.86 8.07 -4.18
CA GLN A 164 28.06 9.23 -4.57
C GLN A 164 27.47 9.91 -3.33
N SER A 165 28.30 10.65 -2.57
CA SER A 165 27.79 11.50 -1.50
C SER A 165 27.14 12.78 -2.03
N ARG A 166 26.29 13.37 -1.18
CA ARG A 166 25.71 14.71 -1.36
C ARG A 166 26.80 15.78 -1.42
N SER A 167 27.31 16.05 -2.62
CA SER A 167 27.74 17.40 -2.95
C SER A 167 26.50 18.28 -3.07
N ILE A 168 26.40 19.28 -2.20
CA ILE A 168 25.32 20.30 -2.16
C ILE A 168 25.21 21.05 -3.52
N PHE A 169 26.22 20.92 -4.39
CA PHE A 169 26.31 21.56 -5.70
C PHE A 169 26.08 20.61 -6.89
N SER A 170 25.80 19.33 -6.67
CA SER A 170 25.51 18.40 -7.76
C SER A 170 24.05 18.52 -8.19
N LEU A 171 23.84 18.85 -9.47
CA LEU A 171 22.55 18.79 -10.18
C LEU A 171 22.01 17.33 -10.33
N GLY A 172 22.56 16.34 -9.62
CA GLY A 172 22.30 14.90 -9.76
C GLY A 172 21.40 14.28 -8.68
N ASN A 173 20.55 15.06 -7.99
CA ASN A 173 19.68 14.59 -6.91
C ASN A 173 18.46 13.75 -7.35
N SER A 174 18.40 13.31 -8.62
CA SER A 174 17.27 12.53 -9.15
C SER A 174 17.26 11.09 -8.64
N GLU A 175 18.42 10.42 -8.54
CA GLU A 175 18.48 8.99 -8.25
C GLU A 175 18.06 8.69 -6.81
N ALA A 176 18.57 9.42 -5.82
CA ALA A 176 18.13 9.26 -4.44
C ALA A 176 16.65 9.57 -4.21
N ALA A 177 16.12 10.57 -4.93
CA ALA A 177 14.70 10.86 -4.90
C ALA A 177 13.87 9.73 -5.56
N GLN A 178 14.35 9.17 -6.67
CA GLN A 178 13.73 8.04 -7.36
C GLN A 178 13.73 6.78 -6.48
N LYS A 179 14.87 6.43 -5.87
CA LYS A 179 14.96 5.25 -4.98
C LYS A 179 14.05 5.38 -3.77
N ARG A 180 14.06 6.55 -3.13
CA ARG A 180 13.14 6.88 -2.04
C ARG A 180 11.68 6.71 -2.46
N ALA A 181 11.31 7.26 -3.62
CA ALA A 181 9.96 7.15 -4.16
C ALA A 181 9.58 5.70 -4.51
N ALA A 182 10.52 4.90 -5.02
CA ALA A 182 10.30 3.49 -5.34
C ALA A 182 10.05 2.65 -4.08
N ILE A 183 10.85 2.85 -3.02
CA ILE A 183 10.64 2.20 -1.71
C ILE A 183 9.30 2.62 -1.12
N ALA A 184 8.97 3.91 -1.15
CA ALA A 184 7.69 4.42 -0.68
C ALA A 184 6.52 3.81 -1.46
N LEU A 185 6.64 3.72 -2.79
CA LEU A 185 5.63 3.10 -3.64
C LEU A 185 5.42 1.63 -3.26
N ALA A 186 6.49 0.85 -3.11
CA ALA A 186 6.41 -0.55 -2.69
C ALA A 186 5.70 -0.71 -1.34
N LEU A 187 6.02 0.13 -0.34
CA LEU A 187 5.32 0.12 0.95
C LEU A 187 3.83 0.45 0.79
N THR A 188 3.49 1.48 0.01
CA THR A 188 2.10 1.92 -0.15
C THR A 188 1.24 1.00 -0.99
N GLU A 189 1.82 0.28 -1.96
CA GLU A 189 1.06 -0.63 -2.84
C GLU A 189 0.88 -2.02 -2.25
N HIS A 190 1.82 -2.45 -1.41
CA HIS A 190 1.88 -3.82 -0.90
C HIS A 190 1.67 -3.94 0.60
N CYS A 191 2.05 -2.97 1.44
CA CYS A 191 2.15 -3.19 2.89
C CYS A 191 1.00 -2.57 3.71
N HIS A 192 -0.04 -2.05 3.06
CA HIS A 192 -1.15 -1.38 3.73
C HIS A 192 -2.09 -2.32 4.50
N TYR A 193 -2.02 -3.64 4.28
CA TYR A 193 -2.75 -4.63 5.11
C TYR A 193 -1.93 -5.17 6.28
N CYS A 194 -0.76 -4.58 6.55
CA CYS A 194 0.08 -5.03 7.65
C CYS A 194 -0.66 -4.83 8.99
N PRO A 195 -0.69 -5.83 9.89
CA PRO A 195 -1.31 -5.64 11.21
C PRO A 195 -0.47 -4.73 12.11
N GLN A 196 0.85 -4.65 11.87
CA GLN A 196 1.76 -3.79 12.63
C GLN A 196 1.82 -2.40 11.99
N VAL A 197 1.72 -1.34 12.80
CA VAL A 197 1.71 0.05 12.29
C VAL A 197 3.01 0.41 11.55
N ILE A 198 2.92 0.50 10.24
CA ILE A 198 3.96 1.02 9.35
C ILE A 198 3.72 2.52 9.20
N THR A 199 4.71 3.32 9.59
CA THR A 199 4.71 4.75 9.31
C THR A 199 5.64 5.07 8.16
N LEU A 200 5.24 5.99 7.28
CA LEU A 200 6.13 6.63 6.32
C LEU A 200 6.09 8.13 6.60
N ASP A 201 7.24 8.73 6.92
CA ASP A 201 7.35 10.13 7.33
C ASP A 201 6.34 10.53 8.44
N ARG A 202 6.16 9.63 9.43
CA ARG A 202 5.21 9.75 10.55
C ARG A 202 3.73 9.67 10.16
N ARG A 203 3.41 9.31 8.92
CA ARG A 203 2.03 9.02 8.48
C ARG A 203 1.82 7.51 8.48
N PRO A 204 0.76 6.99 9.13
CA PRO A 204 0.44 5.57 9.04
C PRO A 204 0.11 5.21 7.58
N LEU A 205 0.55 4.03 7.15
CA LEU A 205 0.26 3.46 5.83
C LEU A 205 -0.76 2.31 5.89
N ASN A 206 -1.22 1.94 7.08
CA ASN A 206 -2.02 0.74 7.31
C ASN A 206 -3.52 1.03 7.24
N GLY A 207 -4.25 0.07 6.70
CA GLY A 207 -5.70 0.06 6.58
C GLY A 207 -6.15 -0.19 5.15
N TYR A 208 -7.28 -0.86 5.01
CA TYR A 208 -7.92 -1.14 3.72
C TYR A 208 -8.25 0.14 2.92
N LEU A 209 -8.41 1.28 3.58
CA LEU A 209 -8.62 2.59 2.93
C LEU A 209 -7.39 3.09 2.18
N PHE A 210 -6.20 2.57 2.47
CA PHE A 210 -4.97 2.90 1.75
C PHE A 210 -4.72 2.00 0.54
N ASP A 211 -5.65 1.08 0.21
CA ASP A 211 -5.51 0.25 -0.98
C ASP A 211 -5.38 1.11 -2.25
N SER A 212 -4.33 0.86 -3.03
CA SER A 212 -3.96 1.68 -4.19
C SER A 212 -4.96 1.64 -5.35
N VAL A 213 -5.90 0.69 -5.33
CA VAL A 213 -6.92 0.53 -6.37
C VAL A 213 -8.32 0.80 -5.82
N PHE A 214 -8.69 0.18 -4.70
CA PHE A 214 -10.05 0.23 -4.13
C PHE A 214 -10.17 1.19 -2.95
N GLY A 215 -9.07 1.65 -2.39
CA GLY A 215 -9.05 2.59 -1.28
C GLY A 215 -9.38 4.03 -1.70
N MET A 216 -9.13 4.95 -0.78
CA MET A 216 -9.32 6.39 -0.97
C MET A 216 -8.13 6.98 -1.74
N THR A 217 -8.30 7.24 -3.04
CA THR A 217 -7.23 7.77 -3.90
C THR A 217 -7.70 8.99 -4.70
N ASP A 218 -6.84 9.52 -5.56
CA ASP A 218 -7.21 10.56 -6.53
C ASP A 218 -8.10 10.05 -7.68
N LYS A 219 -8.26 8.72 -7.79
CA LYS A 219 -8.94 8.00 -8.90
C LYS A 219 -9.99 6.99 -8.43
N SER A 220 -10.11 6.75 -7.13
CA SER A 220 -11.04 5.80 -6.54
C SER A 220 -11.52 6.31 -5.19
N SER A 221 -12.73 5.88 -4.81
CA SER A 221 -13.23 6.10 -3.46
C SER A 221 -14.10 4.91 -3.03
N PRO A 222 -13.92 4.38 -1.82
CA PRO A 222 -14.78 3.33 -1.30
C PRO A 222 -16.22 3.85 -1.12
N LEU A 223 -17.17 2.95 -1.34
CA LEU A 223 -18.61 3.12 -1.09
C LEU A 223 -19.04 2.25 0.10
N ALA A 224 -18.51 1.04 0.19
CA ALA A 224 -18.76 0.12 1.29
C ALA A 224 -17.58 -0.83 1.52
N VAL A 225 -17.43 -1.25 2.76
CA VAL A 225 -16.55 -2.33 3.18
C VAL A 225 -17.41 -3.35 3.93
N PHE A 226 -17.32 -4.61 3.52
CA PHE A 226 -17.95 -5.72 4.21
C PHE A 226 -16.92 -6.77 4.59
N GLN A 227 -16.97 -7.25 5.83
CA GLN A 227 -16.18 -8.39 6.27
C GLN A 227 -16.67 -9.66 5.58
N LEU A 228 -15.74 -10.53 5.17
CA LEU A 228 -16.07 -11.91 4.87
C LEU A 228 -16.22 -12.65 6.21
N PRO A 229 -17.38 -13.27 6.49
CA PRO A 229 -17.53 -14.13 7.65
C PRO A 229 -16.52 -15.29 7.60
N ALA A 230 -16.23 -15.85 8.78
CA ALA A 230 -15.38 -17.02 8.88
C ALA A 230 -15.96 -18.19 8.07
N ASP A 231 -15.13 -18.79 7.22
CA ASP A 231 -15.46 -19.96 6.40
C ASP A 231 -14.34 -20.99 6.55
N PRO A 232 -14.62 -22.31 6.69
CA PRO A 232 -13.60 -23.33 6.83
C PRO A 232 -12.58 -23.40 5.69
N LEU A 233 -12.93 -22.89 4.50
CA LEU A 233 -12.04 -22.81 3.35
C LEU A 233 -11.25 -21.50 3.30
N LEU A 234 -11.56 -20.52 4.16
CA LEU A 234 -10.95 -19.20 4.14
C LEU A 234 -10.16 -18.96 5.43
N GLU A 235 -8.84 -18.90 5.28
CA GLU A 235 -7.93 -18.54 6.37
C GLU A 235 -8.25 -17.14 6.93
N SER A 236 -8.08 -16.99 8.25
CA SER A 236 -8.30 -15.72 8.92
C SER A 236 -7.30 -14.67 8.44
N LEU A 237 -7.76 -13.44 8.32
CA LEU A 237 -6.92 -12.31 7.95
C LEU A 237 -6.93 -11.30 9.10
N ASP A 238 -5.74 -10.99 9.61
CA ASP A 238 -5.57 -10.06 10.73
C ASP A 238 -5.64 -8.60 10.24
N ILE A 239 -6.83 -8.18 9.80
CA ILE A 239 -7.14 -6.79 9.48
C ILE A 239 -8.23 -6.31 10.41
N GLU A 240 -7.94 -5.24 11.14
CA GLU A 240 -8.94 -4.47 11.87
C GLU A 240 -9.86 -3.75 10.88
N ALA A 241 -11.01 -4.36 10.60
CA ALA A 241 -12.07 -3.78 9.78
C ALA A 241 -13.42 -4.03 10.42
N SER A 242 -14.37 -3.13 10.14
CA SER A 242 -15.78 -3.30 10.44
C SER A 242 -16.58 -3.10 9.16
N ASN A 243 -17.81 -3.61 9.14
CA ASN A 243 -18.74 -3.25 8.08
C ASN A 243 -18.98 -1.74 8.14
N GLN A 244 -18.68 -1.04 7.06
CA GLN A 244 -18.74 0.43 7.03
C GLN A 244 -19.26 0.92 5.67
N LEU A 245 -20.03 1.99 5.70
CA LEU A 245 -20.50 2.70 4.53
C LEU A 245 -19.76 4.04 4.43
N PHE A 246 -19.45 4.45 3.21
CA PHE A 246 -18.65 5.64 2.97
C PHE A 246 -19.44 6.70 2.20
N THR A 247 -19.24 7.95 2.59
CA THR A 247 -19.67 9.12 1.83
C THR A 247 -18.44 9.80 1.27
N THR A 248 -18.35 9.87 -0.05
CA THR A 248 -17.24 10.50 -0.76
C THR A 248 -17.55 11.96 -1.05
N ASP A 249 -16.76 12.89 -0.51
CA ASP A 249 -16.90 14.31 -0.80
C ASP A 249 -15.97 14.76 -1.93
N PHE A 250 -16.57 15.33 -2.97
CA PHE A 250 -15.88 15.89 -4.13
C PHE A 250 -15.83 17.43 -4.11
N GLY A 251 -16.14 18.04 -2.97
CA GLY A 251 -16.15 19.47 -2.69
C GLY A 251 -17.44 20.16 -3.11
N THR A 252 -17.95 19.85 -4.30
CA THR A 252 -19.25 20.35 -4.77
C THR A 252 -20.41 19.40 -4.47
N HIS A 253 -20.11 18.10 -4.35
CA HIS A 253 -21.09 17.03 -4.21
C HIS A 253 -20.54 15.91 -3.34
N GLN A 254 -21.43 15.17 -2.70
CA GLN A 254 -21.15 13.98 -1.92
C GLN A 254 -21.80 12.77 -2.58
N VAL A 255 -21.12 11.63 -2.60
CA VAL A 255 -21.60 10.37 -3.17
C VAL A 255 -21.61 9.30 -2.09
N SER A 256 -22.77 8.68 -1.86
CA SER A 256 -22.96 7.61 -0.87
C SER A 256 -23.89 6.52 -1.40
N LEU A 257 -23.96 5.38 -0.72
CA LEU A 257 -24.98 4.36 -1.01
C LEU A 257 -26.31 4.75 -0.38
N ALA A 258 -27.41 4.65 -1.13
CA ALA A 258 -28.75 4.93 -0.61
C ALA A 258 -29.36 3.67 0.03
N THR A 259 -28.71 3.19 1.09
CA THR A 259 -29.07 1.94 1.80
C THR A 259 -29.60 2.20 3.22
N THR A 260 -30.38 1.27 3.74
CA THR A 260 -30.80 1.21 5.16
C THR A 260 -29.95 0.25 5.99
N LEU A 261 -28.91 -0.36 5.40
CA LEU A 261 -27.96 -1.18 6.17
C LEU A 261 -27.37 -0.32 7.28
N GLN A 262 -27.48 -0.78 8.52
CA GLN A 262 -26.82 -0.14 9.65
C GLN A 262 -25.34 -0.53 9.68
N GLU A 263 -24.48 0.43 10.00
CA GLU A 263 -23.08 0.19 10.33
C GLU A 263 -23.03 -0.54 11.67
N ASP A 264 -23.08 -1.86 11.71
CA ASP A 264 -22.95 -2.58 12.97
C ASP A 264 -22.51 -4.04 12.76
N ALA A 265 -21.24 -4.28 13.05
CA ALA A 265 -20.78 -5.54 13.64
C ALA A 265 -19.54 -5.24 14.49
N PRO A 266 -19.42 -5.80 15.72
CA PRO A 266 -18.18 -5.72 16.49
C PRO A 266 -17.02 -6.30 15.67
N LEU A 267 -15.78 -5.87 15.97
CA LEU A 267 -14.55 -6.47 15.44
C LEU A 267 -14.59 -7.99 15.67
N GLN A 268 -14.97 -8.73 14.63
CA GLN A 268 -14.89 -10.18 14.59
C GLN A 268 -13.70 -10.57 13.71
N SER A 269 -13.05 -11.67 14.08
CA SER A 269 -12.06 -12.34 13.22
C SER A 269 -12.68 -12.60 11.85
N SER A 270 -12.16 -11.94 10.82
CA SER A 270 -12.68 -12.01 9.46
C SER A 270 -11.73 -12.84 8.60
N SER A 271 -12.28 -13.61 7.66
CA SER A 271 -11.46 -14.36 6.70
C SER A 271 -11.09 -13.52 5.46
N GLY A 272 -11.50 -12.26 5.39
CA GLY A 272 -11.22 -11.38 4.26
C GLY A 272 -12.11 -10.14 4.21
N LEU A 273 -11.94 -9.28 3.20
CA LEU A 273 -12.76 -8.07 3.04
C LEU A 273 -13.31 -7.93 1.62
N ASN A 274 -14.51 -7.40 1.49
CA ASN A 274 -15.11 -6.94 0.25
C ASN A 274 -15.08 -5.41 0.23
N LEU A 275 -14.29 -4.85 -0.67
CA LEU A 275 -14.18 -3.41 -0.90
C LEU A 275 -15.00 -3.03 -2.13
N ILE A 276 -16.10 -2.31 -1.96
CA ILE A 276 -16.88 -1.77 -3.07
C ILE A 276 -16.46 -0.33 -3.29
N SER A 277 -16.00 0.00 -4.50
CA SER A 277 -15.44 1.31 -4.78
C SER A 277 -15.90 1.87 -6.11
N LEU A 278 -16.04 3.20 -6.15
CA LEU A 278 -16.31 3.96 -7.36
C LEU A 278 -14.98 4.42 -7.98
N PHE A 279 -14.90 4.40 -9.30
CA PHE A 279 -13.72 4.76 -10.06
C PHE A 279 -13.99 5.97 -10.95
N PHE A 280 -13.01 6.86 -11.01
CA PHE A 280 -13.19 8.13 -11.71
C PHE A 280 -11.87 8.75 -12.16
N ARG A 281 -11.99 9.75 -13.03
CA ARG A 281 -10.95 10.72 -13.33
C ARG A 281 -11.46 12.13 -13.06
N LYS A 282 -10.62 12.95 -12.42
CA LYS A 282 -10.88 14.38 -12.26
C LYS A 282 -10.45 15.11 -13.52
N ARG A 283 -11.39 15.75 -14.20
CA ARG A 283 -11.12 16.62 -15.36
C ARG A 283 -11.37 18.08 -14.98
N LEU A 284 -10.33 18.89 -15.08
CA LEU A 284 -10.46 20.35 -14.95
C LEU A 284 -11.10 20.91 -16.22
N VAL A 285 -12.33 21.40 -16.12
CA VAL A 285 -13.02 22.06 -17.24
C VAL A 285 -12.76 23.57 -17.22
N ARG A 286 -12.59 24.15 -16.02
CA ARG A 286 -12.11 25.52 -15.75
C ARG A 286 -11.30 25.54 -14.44
N SER A 287 -10.56 26.61 -14.17
CA SER A 287 -9.71 26.79 -12.98
C SER A 287 -10.40 26.44 -11.64
N ASP A 288 -11.74 26.55 -11.59
CA ASP A 288 -12.52 26.41 -10.35
C ASP A 288 -13.60 25.30 -10.45
N ILE A 289 -13.65 24.55 -11.57
CA ILE A 289 -14.67 23.51 -11.80
C ILE A 289 -13.98 22.22 -12.25
N GLY A 290 -13.78 21.32 -11.30
CA GLY A 290 -13.46 19.92 -11.57
C GLY A 290 -14.75 19.16 -11.88
N VAL A 291 -14.77 18.46 -13.02
CA VAL A 291 -15.81 17.49 -13.36
C VAL A 291 -15.25 16.10 -13.12
N ILE A 292 -16.07 15.22 -12.55
CA ILE A 292 -15.74 13.82 -12.32
C ILE A 292 -16.33 13.03 -13.46
N GLU A 293 -15.47 12.26 -14.12
CA GLU A 293 -15.88 11.37 -15.19
C GLU A 293 -15.68 9.92 -14.70
N PRO A 294 -16.72 9.07 -14.73
CA PRO A 294 -16.61 7.65 -14.40
C PRO A 294 -15.58 6.96 -15.29
N VAL A 295 -14.84 6.00 -14.73
CA VAL A 295 -13.83 5.24 -15.47
C VAL A 295 -13.92 3.77 -15.14
N ASP A 296 -14.11 2.94 -16.15
CA ASP A 296 -14.19 1.49 -15.94
C ASP A 296 -12.87 0.91 -15.47
N ARG A 297 -12.90 0.18 -14.36
CA ARG A 297 -11.79 -0.65 -13.89
C ARG A 297 -12.26 -2.06 -13.57
N ARG A 298 -11.32 -3.01 -13.59
CA ARG A 298 -11.64 -4.41 -13.29
C ARG A 298 -11.80 -4.62 -11.80
N SER A 299 -12.83 -5.37 -11.41
CA SER A 299 -12.91 -5.99 -10.08
C SER A 299 -11.74 -6.97 -9.90
N GLN A 300 -11.32 -7.25 -8.66
CA GLN A 300 -10.09 -8.02 -8.40
C GLN A 300 -10.21 -8.93 -7.18
N PHE A 301 -9.51 -10.05 -7.21
CA PHE A 301 -9.08 -10.74 -6.00
C PHE A 301 -7.74 -10.17 -5.56
N ILE A 302 -7.59 -9.90 -4.26
CA ILE A 302 -6.40 -9.29 -3.66
C ILE A 302 -5.87 -10.28 -2.62
N TRP A 303 -4.76 -10.92 -2.95
CA TRP A 303 -4.13 -11.94 -2.11
C TRP A 303 -3.13 -11.30 -1.17
N VAL A 304 -3.29 -11.55 0.13
CA VAL A 304 -2.46 -11.01 1.21
C VAL A 304 -1.76 -12.16 1.93
N ALA A 305 -0.44 -12.13 2.05
CA ALA A 305 0.33 -13.09 2.86
C ALA A 305 1.19 -12.33 3.86
N ASP A 306 1.17 -12.73 5.12
CA ASP A 306 1.91 -12.04 6.20
C ASP A 306 1.73 -10.50 6.15
N GLY A 307 0.47 -10.06 6.03
CA GLY A 307 0.10 -8.64 6.05
C GLY A 307 0.48 -7.83 4.78
N VAL A 308 0.99 -8.46 3.71
CA VAL A 308 1.31 -7.74 2.46
C VAL A 308 0.56 -8.29 1.25
N VAL A 309 0.16 -7.42 0.33
CA VAL A 309 -0.42 -7.80 -0.97
C VAL A 309 0.65 -8.46 -1.81
N VAL A 310 0.50 -9.76 -2.03
CA VAL A 310 1.42 -10.56 -2.86
C VAL A 310 0.95 -10.64 -4.32
N GLN A 311 -0.37 -10.68 -4.55
CA GLN A 311 -0.92 -10.78 -5.90
C GLN A 311 -2.28 -10.09 -6.02
N ARG A 312 -2.52 -9.46 -7.17
CA ARG A 312 -3.85 -8.97 -7.58
C ARG A 312 -4.27 -9.70 -8.84
N GLU A 313 -5.42 -10.37 -8.80
CA GLU A 313 -5.99 -11.07 -9.94
C GLU A 313 -7.21 -10.33 -10.49
N PRO A 314 -7.19 -9.90 -11.76
CA PRO A 314 -8.36 -9.25 -12.34
C PRO A 314 -9.50 -10.25 -12.57
N MET A 315 -10.71 -9.82 -12.25
CA MET A 315 -11.95 -10.49 -12.62
C MET A 315 -12.41 -10.03 -14.02
N PRO A 316 -13.24 -10.83 -14.71
CA PRO A 316 -13.84 -10.46 -16.00
C PRO A 316 -15.04 -9.50 -15.86
N ILE A 317 -15.00 -8.60 -14.87
CA ILE A 317 -16.02 -7.59 -14.56
C ILE A 317 -15.32 -6.24 -14.63
N LYS A 318 -15.81 -5.31 -15.46
CA LYS A 318 -15.11 -4.05 -15.72
C LYS A 318 -16.07 -2.86 -15.84
N ASN A 319 -16.31 -2.21 -14.71
CA ASN A 319 -17.33 -1.17 -14.54
C ASN A 319 -16.75 0.04 -13.80
N ALA A 320 -17.48 1.15 -13.76
CA ALA A 320 -17.07 2.32 -12.97
C ALA A 320 -17.33 2.17 -11.47
N VAL A 321 -18.06 1.12 -11.07
CA VAL A 321 -18.16 0.62 -9.70
C VAL A 321 -17.66 -0.82 -9.71
N GLY A 322 -16.71 -1.16 -8.84
CA GLY A 322 -16.13 -2.50 -8.79
C GLY A 322 -15.94 -3.01 -7.37
N ILE A 323 -15.58 -4.29 -7.27
CA ILE A 323 -15.31 -4.99 -6.02
C ILE A 323 -13.87 -5.50 -5.95
N GLY A 324 -13.21 -5.27 -4.82
CA GLY A 324 -11.96 -5.89 -4.43
C GLY A 324 -12.23 -6.92 -3.34
N ILE A 325 -11.96 -8.20 -3.60
CA ILE A 325 -12.12 -9.29 -2.63
C ILE A 325 -10.74 -9.61 -2.05
N VAL A 326 -10.49 -9.19 -0.82
CA VAL A 326 -9.23 -9.36 -0.08
C VAL A 326 -9.25 -10.71 0.64
N LEU A 327 -8.23 -11.55 0.40
CA LEU A 327 -8.13 -12.92 0.90
C LEU A 327 -6.73 -13.23 1.41
N SER A 328 -6.65 -14.11 2.40
CA SER A 328 -5.37 -14.65 2.86
C SER A 328 -4.80 -15.65 1.85
N ALA A 329 -3.52 -15.45 1.51
CA ALA A 329 -2.68 -16.35 0.74
C ALA A 329 -1.79 -17.23 1.64
N ASP A 330 -1.92 -17.13 2.97
CA ASP A 330 -1.16 -17.95 3.90
C ASP A 330 -1.47 -19.43 3.69
N GLY A 331 -0.43 -20.26 3.71
CA GLY A 331 -0.52 -21.70 3.46
C GLY A 331 -0.59 -22.10 1.98
N LEU A 332 -0.82 -21.16 1.05
CA LEU A 332 -0.79 -21.48 -0.38
C LEU A 332 0.63 -21.77 -0.86
N GLU A 333 0.76 -22.72 -1.77
CA GLU A 333 2.02 -22.94 -2.49
C GLU A 333 2.38 -21.68 -3.29
N THR A 334 3.65 -21.26 -3.21
CA THR A 334 4.15 -20.06 -3.87
C THR A 334 5.26 -20.37 -4.86
N ASP A 335 5.57 -19.40 -5.72
CA ASP A 335 6.76 -19.41 -6.54
C ASP A 335 8.05 -19.35 -5.69
N LEU A 336 9.22 -19.45 -6.33
CA LEU A 336 10.51 -19.42 -5.63
C LEU A 336 10.75 -18.12 -4.85
N THR A 337 10.08 -17.03 -5.21
CA THR A 337 10.19 -15.74 -4.51
C THR A 337 9.28 -15.67 -3.29
N GLY A 338 8.27 -16.54 -3.18
CA GLY A 338 7.26 -16.48 -2.14
C GLY A 338 6.37 -15.23 -2.24
N LEU A 339 6.27 -14.61 -3.42
CA LEU A 339 5.43 -13.42 -3.67
C LEU A 339 4.33 -13.69 -4.69
N GLN A 340 4.30 -14.86 -5.31
CA GLN A 340 3.22 -15.24 -6.22
C GLN A 340 2.65 -16.59 -5.82
N PRO A 341 1.42 -16.63 -5.26
CA PRO A 341 0.70 -17.87 -5.06
C PRO A 341 0.51 -18.62 -6.37
N ARG A 342 0.91 -19.88 -6.42
CA ARG A 342 0.74 -20.76 -7.57
C ARG A 342 -0.75 -21.08 -7.78
N ASP A 343 -1.11 -21.31 -9.03
CA ASP A 343 -2.47 -21.71 -9.38
C ASP A 343 -2.73 -23.17 -8.96
N SER A 344 -3.13 -23.34 -7.70
CA SER A 344 -3.45 -24.62 -7.07
C SER A 344 -4.96 -24.83 -6.93
N GLN A 345 -5.38 -26.08 -6.69
CA GLN A 345 -6.78 -26.39 -6.39
C GLN A 345 -7.27 -25.69 -5.12
N GLU A 346 -6.40 -25.55 -4.12
CA GLU A 346 -6.73 -24.87 -2.88
C GLU A 346 -7.00 -23.37 -3.12
N LYS A 347 -6.11 -22.69 -3.85
CA LYS A 347 -6.28 -21.28 -4.24
C LYS A 347 -7.61 -21.06 -4.97
N LEU A 348 -7.95 -21.96 -5.90
CA LEU A 348 -9.22 -21.93 -6.62
C LEU A 348 -10.43 -22.15 -5.69
N ALA A 349 -10.33 -23.08 -4.74
CA ALA A 349 -11.38 -23.32 -3.76
C ALA A 349 -11.63 -22.10 -2.86
N ARG A 350 -10.57 -21.46 -2.33
CA ARG A 350 -10.68 -20.22 -1.54
C ARG A 350 -11.34 -19.11 -2.36
N LYS A 351 -10.91 -18.94 -3.61
CA LYS A 351 -11.46 -17.95 -4.54
C LYS A 351 -12.96 -18.14 -4.79
N ARG A 352 -13.40 -19.38 -5.00
CA ARG A 352 -14.83 -19.71 -5.17
C ARG A 352 -15.65 -19.46 -3.91
N ALA A 353 -15.17 -19.93 -2.76
CA ALA A 353 -15.86 -19.73 -1.48
C ALA A 353 -16.05 -18.23 -1.19
N ALA A 354 -14.98 -17.44 -1.32
CA ALA A 354 -15.01 -16.00 -1.14
C ALA A 354 -15.97 -15.30 -2.12
N PHE A 355 -15.96 -15.72 -3.39
CA PHE A 355 -16.82 -15.14 -4.41
C PHE A 355 -18.30 -15.40 -4.15
N GLU A 356 -18.68 -16.60 -3.72
CA GLU A 356 -20.07 -16.93 -3.38
C GLU A 356 -20.57 -16.11 -2.19
N VAL A 357 -19.71 -15.90 -1.18
CA VAL A 357 -20.00 -15.02 -0.05
C VAL A 357 -20.18 -13.57 -0.51
N ALA A 358 -19.24 -13.05 -1.32
CA ALA A 358 -19.31 -11.70 -1.86
C ALA A 358 -20.56 -11.48 -2.74
N LYS A 359 -20.92 -12.47 -3.54
CA LYS A 359 -22.15 -12.49 -4.35
C LYS A 359 -23.40 -12.39 -3.48
N CYS A 360 -23.48 -13.17 -2.39
CA CYS A 360 -24.59 -13.08 -1.44
C CYS A 360 -24.69 -11.68 -0.82
N GLN A 361 -23.58 -11.12 -0.35
CA GLN A 361 -23.54 -9.78 0.25
C GLN A 361 -23.94 -8.68 -0.74
N LEU A 362 -23.49 -8.75 -1.99
CA LEU A 362 -23.87 -7.79 -3.04
C LEU A 362 -25.34 -7.87 -3.42
N LEU A 363 -25.92 -9.07 -3.46
CA LEU A 363 -27.36 -9.26 -3.70
C LEU A 363 -28.20 -8.75 -2.52
N GLU A 364 -27.72 -8.88 -1.30
CA GLU A 364 -28.35 -8.30 -0.12
C GLU A 364 -28.26 -6.77 -0.13
N LEU A 365 -27.08 -6.24 -0.47
CA LEU A 365 -26.90 -4.80 -0.70
C LEU A 365 -27.90 -4.32 -1.74
N GLU A 366 -28.00 -4.97 -2.91
CA GLU A 366 -28.94 -4.57 -3.97
C GLU A 366 -30.40 -4.50 -3.47
N LYS A 367 -30.84 -5.47 -2.67
CA LYS A 367 -32.18 -5.47 -2.07
C LYS A 367 -32.38 -4.29 -1.11
N SER A 368 -31.34 -3.91 -0.37
CA SER A 368 -31.39 -2.79 0.59
C SER A 368 -31.40 -1.40 -0.06
N LEU A 369 -31.10 -1.29 -1.37
CA LEU A 369 -31.00 -0.02 -2.09
C LEU A 369 -32.37 0.61 -2.43
N HIS A 370 -33.52 0.02 -2.06
CA HIS A 370 -34.88 0.60 -2.24
C HIS A 370 -35.18 1.22 -3.63
N GLY A 371 -34.52 0.74 -4.69
CA GLY A 371 -34.67 1.28 -6.05
C GLY A 371 -33.77 2.46 -6.42
N ARG A 372 -32.86 2.93 -5.55
CA ARG A 372 -31.75 3.85 -5.87
C ARG A 372 -30.45 3.34 -5.24
N GLY A 373 -29.44 3.06 -6.03
CA GLY A 373 -28.20 2.44 -5.57
C GLY A 373 -27.21 3.44 -4.99
N VAL A 374 -26.85 4.45 -5.78
CA VAL A 374 -25.91 5.51 -5.39
C VAL A 374 -26.70 6.82 -5.30
N GLU A 375 -26.44 7.63 -4.28
CA GLU A 375 -27.04 8.95 -4.09
C GLU A 375 -25.97 10.04 -4.18
N VAL A 376 -26.21 11.04 -5.03
CA VAL A 376 -25.34 12.22 -5.17
C VAL A 376 -26.01 13.47 -4.56
N THR A 377 -25.51 13.92 -3.40
CA THR A 377 -26.04 15.09 -2.65
C THR A 377 -25.18 16.34 -2.84
N HIS A 378 -25.76 17.55 -2.78
CA HIS A 378 -25.02 18.81 -2.92
C HIS A 378 -24.44 19.31 -1.59
N THR A 379 -23.16 19.69 -1.57
CA THR A 379 -22.56 20.39 -0.42
C THR A 379 -22.91 21.88 -0.49
N LEU A 380 -23.81 22.35 0.39
CA LEU A 380 -24.44 23.68 0.35
C LEU A 380 -23.49 24.88 0.62
N GLN A 381 -22.19 24.68 0.77
CA GLN A 381 -21.29 25.72 1.29
C GLN A 381 -20.92 26.83 0.28
N SER A 382 -20.97 26.57 -1.03
CA SER A 382 -20.58 27.57 -2.05
C SER A 382 -21.72 28.44 -2.62
N PRO A 383 -22.97 27.95 -2.81
CA PRO A 383 -24.04 28.74 -3.43
C PRO A 383 -24.52 29.90 -2.56
N ILE A 384 -24.60 29.72 -1.23
CA ILE A 384 -25.13 30.73 -0.31
C ILE A 384 -24.18 31.94 -0.22
N LYS A 385 -22.87 31.70 -0.04
CA LYS A 385 -21.86 32.77 -0.01
C LYS A 385 -21.76 33.51 -1.34
N LYS A 386 -21.80 32.80 -2.47
CA LYS A 386 -21.76 33.40 -3.81
C LYS A 386 -23.06 34.12 -4.18
N GLY A 387 -24.21 33.62 -3.73
CA GLY A 387 -25.51 34.25 -3.86
C GLY A 387 -25.62 35.57 -3.08
N LEU A 388 -25.07 35.62 -1.87
CA LEU A 388 -24.98 36.85 -1.07
C LEU A 388 -24.09 37.91 -1.75
N ILE A 389 -22.95 37.51 -2.33
CA ILE A 389 -22.08 38.42 -3.11
C ILE A 389 -22.81 38.92 -4.37
N GLY A 390 -23.55 38.06 -5.06
CA GLY A 390 -24.34 38.45 -6.23
C GLY A 390 -25.48 39.41 -5.88
N ALA A 391 -26.19 39.16 -4.77
CA ALA A 391 -27.23 40.05 -4.27
C ALA A 391 -26.66 41.42 -3.87
N PHE A 392 -25.50 41.45 -3.21
CA PHE A 392 -24.78 42.68 -2.90
C PHE A 392 -24.37 43.45 -4.17
N LEU A 393 -23.82 42.76 -5.18
CA LEU A 393 -23.47 43.36 -6.47
C LEU A 393 -24.70 43.88 -7.23
N CYS A 394 -25.89 43.26 -7.09
CA CYS A 394 -27.12 43.80 -7.67
C CYS A 394 -27.54 45.14 -7.05
N VAL A 395 -27.24 45.36 -5.77
CA VAL A 395 -27.53 46.62 -5.07
C VAL A 395 -26.55 47.72 -5.49
N VAL A 396 -25.26 47.40 -5.62
CA VAL A 396 -24.22 48.39 -5.91
C VAL A 396 -24.03 48.63 -7.41
N PHE A 397 -24.13 47.58 -8.24
CA PHE A 397 -23.93 47.62 -9.69
C PHE A 397 -24.95 46.71 -10.40
N PRO A 398 -26.19 47.19 -10.67
CA PRO A 398 -27.32 46.35 -11.05
C PRO A 398 -27.05 45.45 -12.27
N ILE A 399 -26.44 46.01 -13.32
CA ILE A 399 -26.16 45.29 -14.57
C ILE A 399 -25.14 44.16 -14.33
N PHE A 400 -24.08 44.42 -13.58
CA PHE A 400 -23.05 43.43 -13.27
C PHE A 400 -23.55 42.40 -12.26
N GLY A 401 -24.34 42.81 -11.27
CA GLY A 401 -24.98 41.91 -10.31
C GLY A 401 -25.96 40.94 -10.98
N PHE A 402 -26.84 41.42 -11.87
CA PHE A 402 -27.74 40.56 -12.63
C PHE A 402 -26.98 39.62 -13.57
N GLY A 403 -25.93 40.11 -14.23
CA GLY A 403 -25.03 39.26 -15.04
C GLY A 403 -24.34 38.18 -14.21
N TYR A 404 -23.95 38.49 -12.98
CA TYR A 404 -23.30 37.54 -12.08
C TYR A 404 -24.30 36.50 -11.53
N LEU A 405 -25.50 36.90 -11.12
CA LEU A 405 -26.55 35.99 -10.66
C LEU A 405 -27.06 35.06 -11.77
N THR A 406 -27.25 35.56 -12.99
CA THR A 406 -27.65 34.73 -14.14
C THR A 406 -26.56 33.72 -14.51
N ARG A 407 -25.28 34.12 -14.47
CA ARG A 407 -24.14 33.22 -14.64
C ARG A 407 -24.07 32.15 -13.55
N LEU A 408 -24.29 32.51 -12.28
CA LEU A 408 -24.37 31.54 -11.18
C LEU A 408 -25.55 30.59 -11.35
N GLY A 409 -26.73 31.09 -11.74
CA GLY A 409 -27.91 30.26 -12.01
C GLY A 409 -27.70 29.27 -13.16
N PHE A 410 -27.04 29.70 -14.24
CA PHE A 410 -26.68 28.82 -15.36
C PHE A 410 -25.62 27.78 -14.95
N GLN A 411 -24.63 28.17 -14.16
CA GLN A 411 -23.64 27.25 -13.59
C GLN A 411 -24.30 26.22 -12.67
N TYR A 412 -25.24 26.64 -11.81
CA TYR A 412 -25.99 25.76 -10.93
C TYR A 412 -26.86 24.78 -11.72
N LYS A 413 -27.60 25.26 -12.74
CA LYS A 413 -28.41 24.41 -13.61
C LYS A 413 -27.57 23.36 -14.36
N ASN A 414 -26.46 23.78 -14.98
CA ASN A 414 -25.57 22.88 -15.72
C ASN A 414 -24.87 21.88 -14.78
N SER A 415 -24.52 22.28 -13.56
CA SER A 415 -24.02 21.36 -12.53
C SER A 415 -25.09 20.34 -12.14
N ASN A 416 -26.34 20.75 -11.95
CA ASN A 416 -27.44 19.88 -11.54
C ASN A 416 -27.81 18.86 -12.64
N GLU A 417 -27.78 19.27 -13.91
CA GLU A 417 -27.99 18.34 -15.04
C GLU A 417 -26.89 17.28 -15.11
N LYS A 418 -25.62 17.69 -15.01
CA LYS A 418 -24.48 16.75 -14.95
C LYS A 418 -24.51 15.84 -13.72
N MET A 419 -25.05 16.31 -12.60
CA MET A 419 -25.21 15.48 -11.39
C MET A 419 -26.26 14.40 -11.59
N LYS A 420 -27.43 14.72 -12.15
CA LYS A 420 -28.46 13.71 -12.45
C LYS A 420 -27.95 12.67 -13.42
N GLU A 421 -27.08 13.08 -14.35
CA GLU A 421 -26.38 12.16 -15.24
C GLU A 421 -25.40 11.28 -14.46
N LEU A 422 -24.58 11.84 -13.57
CA LEU A 422 -23.62 11.09 -12.75
C LEU A 422 -24.29 10.10 -11.78
N ASP A 423 -25.37 10.54 -11.12
CA ASP A 423 -26.23 9.74 -10.25
C ASP A 423 -26.79 8.53 -10.99
N ARG A 424 -27.37 8.78 -12.18
CA ARG A 424 -27.89 7.73 -13.05
C ARG A 424 -26.79 6.78 -13.54
N VAL A 425 -25.60 7.29 -13.87
CA VAL A 425 -24.49 6.46 -14.32
C VAL A 425 -24.02 5.56 -13.18
N TYR A 426 -23.70 6.09 -12.00
CA TYR A 426 -23.21 5.25 -10.90
C TYR A 426 -24.28 4.29 -10.36
N ASP A 427 -25.56 4.67 -10.33
CA ASP A 427 -26.65 3.73 -10.02
C ASP A 427 -26.70 2.56 -11.03
N GLN A 428 -26.62 2.86 -12.31
CA GLN A 428 -26.60 1.84 -13.36
C GLN A 428 -25.36 0.95 -13.26
N GLU A 429 -24.19 1.51 -12.96
CA GLU A 429 -22.92 0.79 -12.84
C GLU A 429 -22.90 -0.15 -11.63
N LEU A 430 -23.48 0.27 -10.48
CA LEU A 430 -23.65 -0.60 -9.32
C LEU A 430 -24.60 -1.77 -9.62
N ARG A 431 -25.69 -1.52 -10.34
CA ARG A 431 -26.59 -2.60 -10.79
C ARG A 431 -25.91 -3.54 -11.80
N ASN A 432 -25.12 -2.99 -12.72
CA ASN A 432 -24.33 -3.79 -13.66
C ASN A 432 -23.37 -4.69 -12.91
N LEU A 433 -22.68 -4.19 -11.87
CA LEU A 433 -21.83 -4.99 -11.00
C LEU A 433 -22.60 -6.15 -10.35
N CYS A 434 -23.75 -5.88 -9.73
CA CYS A 434 -24.58 -6.93 -9.11
C CYS A 434 -25.04 -7.98 -10.15
N MET A 435 -25.49 -7.55 -11.32
CA MET A 435 -25.92 -8.45 -12.40
C MET A 435 -24.78 -9.31 -12.96
N GLU A 436 -23.60 -8.72 -13.19
CA GLU A 436 -22.43 -9.43 -13.70
C GLU A 436 -21.93 -10.46 -12.69
N ILE A 437 -21.88 -10.10 -11.41
CA ILE A 437 -21.49 -11.03 -10.34
C ILE A 437 -22.50 -12.17 -10.18
N ALA A 438 -23.80 -11.88 -10.30
CA ALA A 438 -24.82 -12.90 -10.23
C ALA A 438 -24.70 -13.95 -11.37
N ARG A 439 -24.23 -13.51 -12.56
CA ARG A 439 -24.07 -14.35 -13.76
C ARG A 439 -22.73 -15.03 -13.86
N LEU A 440 -21.70 -14.48 -13.22
CA LEU A 440 -20.36 -15.04 -13.28
C LEU A 440 -20.31 -16.34 -12.50
N ASP A 441 -19.83 -17.38 -13.16
CA ASP A 441 -19.50 -18.66 -12.55
C ASP A 441 -17.97 -18.84 -12.62
N LEU A 442 -17.35 -19.08 -11.46
CA LEU A 442 -15.91 -19.25 -11.38
C LEU A 442 -15.56 -20.71 -11.71
N ALA A 443 -15.25 -20.93 -12.99
CA ALA A 443 -14.90 -22.22 -13.57
C ALA A 443 -13.78 -22.97 -12.85
#